data_AF-A0A329XBY4-F1
#
_entry.id   AF-A0A329XBY4-F1
#
_cell.length_a   1.000
_cell.length_b   1.000
_cell.length_c   1.000
_cell.angle_alpha   90.00
_cell.angle_beta   90.00
_cell.angle_gamma   90.00
#
_symmetry.space_group_name_H-M   'P 1'
#
loop_
_entity.id
_entity.type
_entity.pdbx_description
1 polymer ?
#
loop_
_entity_poly.entity_id
_entity_poly.type
_entity_poly.pdbx_seq_one_letter_code
_entity_poly.pdbx_strand_id
1 'polypeptide(L)'
;MNIIHARIEMFYDLKEKITPELALDDTYCIMQQINKVSNSSSRWHLPGYDLDEIKENNVFDGNGITEYAINQFKESYDENFKSIIKTLFDVPGDVKLKNRIMYSSRDYDNRLGKTDVGIDLSFEKEKFNHSKYIDFVASLVSNHYSPIIMMDARGYSLKQKQVFPDRVYAGWMLYLPIEIDPTLVPMAEEIISISDKNDKKGSLIITTKDIFDIENQKHINKANDIEICLRDLQILPLMTEL
;
A
#
# COMPACT_ATOMS: atom_id res chain seq x y z
N MET A 1 12.92 8.21 -20.86
CA MET A 1 12.78 8.02 -19.40
C MET A 1 11.88 6.81 -19.20
N ASN A 2 12.41 5.74 -18.61
CA ASN A 2 11.64 4.51 -18.40
C ASN A 2 10.98 4.61 -17.02
N ILE A 3 9.66 4.80 -16.98
CA ILE A 3 8.91 4.95 -15.74
C ILE A 3 8.43 3.58 -15.28
N ILE A 4 8.54 3.33 -13.99
CA ILE A 4 8.00 2.15 -13.34
C ILE A 4 6.78 2.58 -12.52
N HIS A 5 5.71 1.81 -12.69
CA HIS A 5 4.49 1.92 -11.89
C HIS A 5 4.44 0.70 -10.98
N ALA A 6 4.67 0.95 -9.69
CA ALA A 6 4.44 -0.03 -8.64
C ALA A 6 3.06 0.17 -8.05
N ARG A 7 2.38 -0.94 -7.76
CA ARG A 7 1.09 -0.98 -7.09
C ARG A 7 1.28 -1.67 -5.75
N ILE A 8 0.75 -1.07 -4.70
CA ILE A 8 0.76 -1.63 -3.36
C ILE A 8 -0.68 -1.73 -2.88
N GLU A 9 -1.06 -2.89 -2.37
CA GLU A 9 -2.33 -3.11 -1.68
C GLU A 9 -2.01 -3.47 -0.23
N MET A 10 -2.60 -2.70 0.69
CA MET A 10 -2.37 -2.83 2.13
C MET A 10 -3.69 -3.00 2.86
N PHE A 11 -3.76 -4.00 3.73
CA PHE A 11 -4.95 -4.39 4.49
C PHE A 11 -4.61 -4.41 5.97
N TYR A 12 -5.40 -3.75 6.81
CA TYR A 12 -5.20 -3.69 8.26
C TYR A 12 -6.46 -3.23 8.99
N ASP A 13 -6.45 -3.37 10.32
CA ASP A 13 -7.48 -2.81 11.19
C ASP A 13 -6.93 -1.66 12.02
N LEU A 14 -7.68 -0.56 12.09
CA LEU A 14 -7.39 0.54 13.00
C LEU A 14 -7.60 0.15 14.47
N LYS A 15 -8.43 -0.87 14.74
CA LYS A 15 -8.81 -1.36 16.08
C LYS A 15 -9.61 -0.37 16.92
N GLU A 16 -10.14 0.66 16.27
CA GLU A 16 -11.02 1.65 16.86
C GLU A 16 -12.04 2.10 15.80
N LYS A 17 -13.14 2.72 16.25
CA LYS A 17 -14.23 3.12 15.36
C LYS A 17 -13.74 4.16 14.37
N ILE A 18 -14.05 3.95 13.10
CA ILE A 18 -13.64 4.89 12.06
C ILE A 18 -14.38 6.23 12.20
N THR A 19 -13.62 7.32 12.23
CA THR A 19 -14.10 8.70 12.14
C THR A 19 -13.42 9.42 10.97
N PRO A 20 -14.00 10.53 10.48
CA PRO A 20 -13.35 11.37 9.46
C PRO A 20 -11.93 11.81 9.85
N GLU A 21 -11.74 12.21 11.11
CA GLU A 21 -10.45 12.66 11.64
C GLU A 21 -9.43 11.54 11.66
N LEU A 22 -9.81 10.36 12.16
CA LEU A 22 -8.92 9.20 12.20
C LEU A 22 -8.49 8.76 10.80
N ALA A 23 -9.44 8.72 9.86
CA ALA A 23 -9.15 8.38 8.47
C ALA A 23 -8.17 9.37 7.82
N LEU A 24 -8.32 10.66 8.11
CA LEU A 24 -7.46 11.72 7.60
C LEU A 24 -6.06 11.62 8.20
N ASP A 25 -5.94 11.40 9.51
CA ASP A 25 -4.65 11.25 10.20
C ASP A 25 -3.89 10.00 9.72
N ASP A 26 -4.59 8.89 9.55
CA ASP A 26 -4.02 7.64 9.04
C ASP A 26 -3.55 7.79 7.58
N THR A 27 -4.40 8.36 6.71
CA THR A 27 -4.02 8.67 5.33
C THR A 27 -2.84 9.64 5.28
N TYR A 28 -2.80 10.64 6.17
CA TYR A 28 -1.70 11.61 6.28
C TYR A 28 -0.38 10.94 6.63
N CYS A 29 -0.37 9.99 7.57
CA CYS A 29 0.81 9.20 7.86
C CYS A 29 1.35 8.48 6.61
N ILE A 30 0.47 7.89 5.79
CA ILE A 30 0.83 7.20 4.54
C ILE A 30 1.40 8.19 3.51
N MET A 31 0.74 9.33 3.30
CA MET A 31 1.22 10.41 2.42
C MET A 31 2.65 10.83 2.77
N GLN A 32 2.97 10.96 4.06
CA GLN A 32 4.31 11.33 4.50
C GLN A 32 5.37 10.25 4.22
N GLN A 33 5.02 8.96 4.33
CA GLN A 33 5.97 7.91 3.93
C GLN A 33 6.21 7.92 2.42
N ILE A 34 5.17 8.18 1.61
CA ILE A 34 5.31 8.28 0.15
C ILE A 34 6.23 9.45 -0.22
N ASN A 35 6.05 10.62 0.41
CA ASN A 35 6.89 11.79 0.15
C ASN A 35 8.40 11.52 0.37
N LYS A 36 8.74 10.67 1.37
CA LYS A 36 10.13 10.28 1.65
C LYS A 36 10.74 9.40 0.55
N VAL A 37 9.94 8.57 -0.12
CA VAL A 37 10.43 7.65 -1.17
C VAL A 37 10.36 8.26 -2.57
N SER A 38 9.34 9.07 -2.86
CA SER A 38 9.09 9.62 -4.20
C SER A 38 9.91 10.86 -4.54
N ASN A 39 10.56 11.51 -3.57
CA ASN A 39 11.18 12.83 -3.71
C ASN A 39 10.23 13.89 -4.34
N SER A 40 8.92 13.65 -4.33
CA SER A 40 7.88 14.49 -4.92
C SER A 40 7.41 15.53 -3.90
N SER A 41 7.06 16.72 -4.39
CA SER A 41 6.78 17.89 -3.58
C SER A 41 5.53 17.72 -2.74
N SER A 42 5.70 17.69 -1.41
CA SER A 42 4.87 18.10 -0.24
C SER A 42 3.38 18.51 -0.36
N ARG A 43 2.67 18.32 -1.47
CA ARG A 43 1.29 18.78 -1.66
C ARG A 43 0.48 17.63 -2.19
N TRP A 44 -0.37 17.09 -1.34
CA TRP A 44 -1.38 16.13 -1.75
C TRP A 44 -2.67 16.87 -2.05
N HIS A 45 -3.43 16.35 -3.00
CA HIS A 45 -4.63 16.96 -3.53
C HIS A 45 -5.79 15.97 -3.49
N LEU A 46 -7.00 16.50 -3.25
CA LEU A 46 -8.25 15.78 -3.43
C LEU A 46 -8.80 15.99 -4.85
N PRO A 47 -9.59 15.05 -5.38
CA PRO A 47 -10.29 15.21 -6.65
C PRO A 47 -11.17 16.46 -6.65
N GLY A 48 -11.32 17.06 -7.83
CA GLY A 48 -12.18 18.22 -8.09
C GLY A 48 -12.74 18.12 -9.50
N TYR A 49 -13.61 19.04 -9.87
CA TYR A 49 -14.26 19.06 -11.18
C TYR A 49 -13.31 19.51 -12.29
N ASP A 50 -12.40 20.44 -11.99
CA ASP A 50 -11.41 20.92 -12.93
C ASP A 50 -10.01 21.09 -12.31
N LEU A 51 -9.03 21.37 -13.18
CA LEU A 51 -7.62 21.42 -12.78
C LEU A 51 -7.31 22.62 -11.87
N ASP A 52 -8.03 23.74 -12.01
CA ASP A 52 -7.76 24.93 -11.22
C ASP A 52 -8.30 24.75 -9.80
N GLU A 53 -9.49 24.17 -9.66
CA GLU A 53 -10.02 23.72 -8.37
C GLU A 53 -9.07 22.74 -7.67
N ILE A 54 -8.59 21.71 -8.38
CA ILE A 54 -7.72 20.69 -7.78
C ILE A 54 -6.41 21.30 -7.23
N LYS A 55 -5.85 22.31 -7.89
CA LYS A 55 -4.63 22.98 -7.42
C LYS A 55 -4.84 23.71 -6.09
N GLU A 56 -6.07 24.15 -5.81
CA GLU A 56 -6.45 24.84 -4.57
C GLU A 56 -6.79 23.83 -3.46
N ASN A 57 -7.24 22.62 -3.83
CA ASN A 57 -7.65 21.51 -2.95
C ASN A 57 -6.49 20.79 -2.22
N ASN A 58 -5.58 21.55 -1.63
CA ASN A 58 -4.42 21.02 -0.90
C ASN A 58 -4.89 20.33 0.39
N VAL A 59 -4.36 19.13 0.64
CA VAL A 59 -4.68 18.33 1.83
C VAL A 59 -3.97 18.88 3.07
N PHE A 60 -2.75 19.38 2.90
CA PHE A 60 -1.95 19.99 3.95
C PHE A 60 -1.02 21.06 3.37
N ASP A 61 -0.63 22.01 4.21
CA ASP A 61 0.33 23.07 3.91
C ASP A 61 1.34 23.25 5.06
N GLY A 62 2.07 24.37 5.08
CA GLY A 62 3.07 24.66 6.12
C GLY A 62 2.51 24.75 7.55
N ASN A 63 1.18 24.86 7.71
CA ASN A 63 0.47 24.91 8.98
C ASN A 63 -0.14 23.55 9.37
N GLY A 64 0.04 22.51 8.55
CA GLY A 64 -0.53 21.18 8.78
C GLY A 64 -1.71 20.88 7.86
N ILE A 65 -2.60 20.01 8.29
CA ILE A 65 -3.80 19.59 7.54
C ILE A 65 -4.73 20.79 7.33
N THR A 66 -5.24 20.98 6.11
CA THR A 66 -6.11 22.12 5.78
C THR A 66 -7.54 21.91 6.26
N GLU A 67 -8.25 23.02 6.53
CA GLU A 67 -9.69 22.97 6.84
C GLU A 67 -10.50 22.36 5.69
N TYR A 68 -10.08 22.63 4.45
CA TYR A 68 -10.66 22.01 3.26
C TYR A 68 -10.59 20.48 3.33
N ALA A 69 -9.43 19.90 3.65
CA ALA A 69 -9.27 18.46 3.78
C ALA A 69 -10.17 17.86 4.89
N ILE A 70 -10.21 18.53 6.05
CA ILE A 70 -11.06 18.12 7.18
C ILE A 70 -12.53 18.06 6.76
N ASN A 71 -13.02 19.13 6.10
CA ASN A 71 -14.40 19.19 5.64
C ASN A 71 -14.69 18.12 4.59
N GLN A 72 -13.77 17.90 3.65
CA GLN A 72 -13.92 16.85 2.65
C GLN A 72 -14.02 15.46 3.27
N PHE A 73 -13.21 15.13 4.27
CA PHE A 73 -13.30 13.83 4.94
C PHE A 73 -14.63 13.68 5.69
N LYS A 74 -15.10 14.74 6.37
CA LYS A 74 -16.40 14.77 7.05
C LYS A 74 -17.56 14.56 6.08
N GLU A 75 -17.55 15.25 4.95
CA GLU A 75 -18.60 15.15 3.93
C GLU A 75 -18.68 13.77 3.27
N SER A 76 -17.55 13.05 3.17
CA SER A 76 -17.52 11.70 2.59
C SER A 76 -17.82 10.57 3.56
N TYR A 77 -17.94 10.87 4.85
CA TYR A 77 -18.22 9.85 5.83
C TYR A 77 -19.69 9.43 5.73
N ASP A 78 -19.90 8.14 5.50
CA ASP A 78 -21.23 7.57 5.48
C ASP A 78 -21.57 7.03 6.86
N GLU A 79 -22.46 7.73 7.57
CA GLU A 79 -22.94 7.36 8.91
C GLU A 79 -23.73 6.03 8.92
N ASN A 80 -24.45 5.71 7.84
CA ASN A 80 -25.26 4.50 7.77
C ASN A 80 -24.37 3.25 7.62
N PHE A 81 -23.34 3.38 6.79
CA PHE A 81 -22.38 2.31 6.55
C PHE A 81 -21.14 2.37 7.44
N LYS A 82 -21.00 3.41 8.26
CA LYS A 82 -19.81 3.72 9.09
C LYS A 82 -18.53 3.56 8.28
N SER A 83 -18.49 4.23 7.13
CA SER A 83 -17.42 4.03 6.17
C SER A 83 -16.99 5.31 5.50
N ILE A 84 -15.74 5.34 5.04
CA ILE A 84 -15.14 6.45 4.31
C ILE A 84 -14.31 5.92 3.15
N ILE A 85 -14.41 6.60 2.01
CA ILE A 85 -13.60 6.30 0.83
C ILE A 85 -13.00 7.61 0.32
N LYS A 86 -11.69 7.64 0.10
CA LYS A 86 -10.96 8.79 -0.43
C LYS A 86 -9.93 8.39 -1.46
N THR A 87 -9.86 9.16 -2.54
CA THR A 87 -8.73 9.14 -3.47
C THR A 87 -7.93 10.41 -3.28
N LEU A 88 -6.60 10.30 -3.26
CA LEU A 88 -5.69 11.44 -3.15
C LEU A 88 -4.53 11.24 -4.13
N PHE A 89 -3.90 12.33 -4.54
CA PHE A 89 -2.71 12.29 -5.41
C PHE A 89 -1.75 13.43 -5.12
N ASP A 90 -0.47 13.21 -5.39
CA ASP A 90 0.61 14.17 -5.09
C ASP A 90 0.82 15.24 -6.15
N VAL A 91 0.33 15.03 -7.38
CA VAL A 91 0.42 16.02 -8.46
C VAL A 91 -0.92 16.14 -9.17
N PRO A 92 -1.45 17.38 -9.34
CA PRO A 92 -2.69 17.61 -10.05
C PRO A 92 -2.55 17.36 -11.56
N GLY A 93 -3.65 16.95 -12.19
CA GLY A 93 -3.69 16.66 -13.63
C GLY A 93 -3.21 15.26 -14.01
N ASP A 94 -3.11 15.03 -15.33
CA ASP A 94 -2.61 13.79 -15.92
C ASP A 94 -1.12 13.92 -16.23
N VAL A 95 -0.29 13.60 -15.24
CA VAL A 95 1.16 13.64 -15.33
C VAL A 95 1.74 12.23 -15.21
N LYS A 96 2.87 11.98 -15.89
CA LYS A 96 3.49 10.65 -15.93
C LYS A 96 4.02 10.17 -14.58
N LEU A 97 4.52 11.10 -13.76
CA LEU A 97 5.01 10.84 -12.42
C LEU A 97 3.96 11.32 -11.44
N LYS A 98 2.98 10.46 -11.19
CA LYS A 98 1.89 10.69 -10.24
C LYS A 98 1.85 9.52 -9.27
N ASN A 99 1.79 9.86 -8.00
CA ASN A 99 1.49 8.92 -6.93
C ASN A 99 0.03 9.11 -6.52
N ARG A 100 -0.63 8.00 -6.19
CA ARG A 100 -2.05 7.99 -5.83
C ARG A 100 -2.26 7.11 -4.62
N ILE A 101 -3.16 7.54 -3.73
CA ILE A 101 -3.73 6.71 -2.66
C ILE A 101 -5.22 6.55 -2.96
N MET A 102 -5.72 5.33 -2.85
CA MET A 102 -7.13 5.01 -2.66
C MET A 102 -7.28 4.43 -1.26
N TYR A 103 -7.92 5.15 -0.37
CA TYR A 103 -8.18 4.78 1.00
C TYR A 103 -9.64 4.39 1.15
N SER A 104 -9.91 3.24 1.78
CA SER A 104 -11.25 2.81 2.15
C SER A 104 -11.21 2.24 3.55
N SER A 105 -12.06 2.73 4.45
CA SER A 105 -12.17 2.17 5.79
C SER A 105 -13.64 2.03 6.20
N ARG A 106 -13.95 0.97 6.95
CA ARG A 106 -15.31 0.67 7.39
C ARG A 106 -15.33 -0.07 8.73
N ASP A 107 -16.31 0.27 9.57
CA ASP A 107 -16.66 -0.53 10.74
C ASP A 107 -17.67 -1.64 10.39
N TYR A 108 -17.42 -2.82 10.94
CA TYR A 108 -18.34 -3.95 11.00
C TYR A 108 -18.62 -4.30 12.47
N ASP A 109 -19.68 -5.08 12.72
CA ASP A 109 -20.11 -5.42 14.09
C ASP A 109 -19.00 -6.09 14.93
N ASN A 110 -18.13 -6.86 14.29
CA ASN A 110 -17.04 -7.61 14.92
C ASN A 110 -15.64 -7.09 14.61
N ARG A 111 -15.52 -6.00 13.82
CA ARG A 111 -14.24 -5.53 13.30
C ARG A 111 -14.28 -4.03 13.06
N LEU A 112 -13.42 -3.29 13.76
CA LEU A 112 -13.42 -1.83 13.75
C LEU A 112 -12.29 -1.28 12.87
N GLY A 113 -12.64 -0.34 12.01
CA GLY A 113 -11.75 0.31 11.06
C GLY A 113 -11.04 -0.69 10.16
N LYS A 114 -11.78 -1.64 9.55
CA LYS A 114 -11.24 -2.49 8.48
C LYS A 114 -10.85 -1.55 7.34
N THR A 115 -9.55 -1.46 7.07
CA THR A 115 -8.99 -0.51 6.13
C THR A 115 -8.26 -1.22 5.00
N ASP A 116 -8.60 -0.80 3.78
CA ASP A 116 -8.03 -1.24 2.53
C ASP A 116 -7.39 -0.01 1.85
N VAL A 117 -6.08 -0.05 1.60
CA VAL A 117 -5.34 1.05 0.96
C VAL A 117 -4.66 0.55 -0.31
N GLY A 118 -5.03 1.15 -1.44
CA GLY A 118 -4.31 1.02 -2.70
C GLY A 118 -3.36 2.20 -2.89
N ILE A 119 -2.08 1.94 -3.14
CA ILE A 119 -1.08 2.97 -3.45
C ILE A 119 -0.50 2.69 -4.83
N ASP A 120 -0.59 3.67 -5.72
CA ASP A 120 0.17 3.66 -6.96
C ASP A 120 1.39 4.56 -6.81
N LEU A 121 2.58 3.99 -7.00
CA LEU A 121 3.84 4.71 -6.98
C LEU A 121 4.46 4.75 -8.38
N SER A 122 4.77 5.95 -8.84
CA SER A 122 5.43 6.18 -10.12
C SER A 122 6.83 6.72 -9.91
N PHE A 123 7.83 6.04 -10.46
CA PHE A 123 9.23 6.46 -10.33
C PHE A 123 10.04 6.22 -11.59
N GLU A 124 11.08 7.01 -11.76
CA GLU A 124 12.08 6.80 -12.80
C GLU A 124 12.93 5.58 -12.47
N LYS A 125 13.07 4.66 -13.43
CA LYS A 125 13.89 3.45 -13.29
C LYS A 125 15.32 3.77 -12.82
N GLU A 126 15.87 4.88 -13.31
CA GLU A 126 17.23 5.34 -13.00
C GLU A 126 17.37 5.84 -11.55
N LYS A 127 16.27 6.21 -10.90
CA LYS A 127 16.21 6.63 -9.49
C LYS A 127 15.87 5.48 -8.54
N PHE A 128 15.66 4.27 -9.06
CA PHE A 128 15.34 3.11 -8.25
C PHE A 128 16.45 2.81 -7.24
N ASN A 129 16.06 2.67 -5.98
CA ASN A 129 16.94 2.29 -4.90
C ASN A 129 16.22 1.26 -4.02
N HIS A 130 16.66 0.00 -4.10
CA HIS A 130 16.02 -1.12 -3.42
C HIS A 130 15.85 -0.91 -1.91
N SER A 131 16.88 -0.41 -1.21
CA SER A 131 16.80 -0.22 0.24
C SER A 131 15.76 0.83 0.63
N LYS A 132 15.63 1.92 -0.15
CA LYS A 132 14.60 2.94 0.10
C LYS A 132 13.17 2.38 0.02
N TYR A 133 12.93 1.42 -0.87
CA TYR A 133 11.62 0.77 -0.97
C TYR A 133 11.38 -0.22 0.17
N ILE A 134 12.40 -0.95 0.61
CA ILE A 134 12.31 -1.76 1.83
C ILE A 134 11.99 -0.85 3.02
N ASP A 135 12.72 0.26 3.20
CA ASP A 135 12.51 1.20 4.31
C ASP A 135 11.10 1.80 4.26
N PHE A 136 10.59 2.08 3.06
CA PHE A 136 9.20 2.53 2.86
C PHE A 136 8.18 1.47 3.29
N VAL A 137 8.31 0.23 2.83
CA VAL A 137 7.41 -0.87 3.23
C VAL A 137 7.52 -1.14 4.73
N ALA A 138 8.74 -1.13 5.29
CA ALA A 138 8.97 -1.28 6.72
C ALA A 138 8.29 -0.17 7.54
N SER A 139 8.31 1.07 7.03
CA SER A 139 7.60 2.20 7.63
C SER A 139 6.09 2.01 7.56
N LEU A 140 5.54 1.49 6.46
CA LEU A 140 4.12 1.13 6.41
C LEU A 140 3.80 0.05 7.46
N VAL A 141 4.60 -1.01 7.55
CA VAL A 141 4.40 -2.08 8.53
C VAL A 141 4.39 -1.55 9.97
N SER A 142 5.39 -0.76 10.33
CA SER A 142 5.59 -0.28 11.70
C SER A 142 4.51 0.71 12.16
N ASN A 143 3.77 1.33 11.23
CA ASN A 143 2.71 2.29 11.53
C ASN A 143 1.31 1.67 11.62
N HIS A 144 1.15 0.38 11.31
CA HIS A 144 -0.16 -0.28 11.28
C HIS A 144 -0.17 -1.56 12.12
N TYR A 145 -1.35 -1.98 12.54
CA TYR A 145 -1.52 -3.20 13.33
C TYR A 145 -1.66 -4.42 12.42
N SER A 146 -0.68 -5.32 12.50
CA SER A 146 -0.66 -6.60 11.79
C SER A 146 -1.07 -6.49 10.32
N PRO A 147 -0.48 -5.55 9.54
CA PRO A 147 -0.91 -5.31 8.17
C PRO A 147 -0.53 -6.49 7.27
N ILE A 148 -1.25 -6.63 6.17
CA ILE A 148 -0.85 -7.47 5.02
C ILE A 148 -0.58 -6.52 3.86
N ILE A 149 0.62 -6.59 3.28
CA ILE A 149 1.04 -5.68 2.21
C ILE A 149 1.50 -6.49 1.02
N MET A 150 0.87 -6.27 -0.13
CA MET A 150 1.26 -6.85 -1.41
C MET A 150 1.78 -5.72 -2.30
N MET A 151 2.95 -5.91 -2.90
CA MET A 151 3.54 -4.97 -3.85
C MET A 151 3.79 -5.68 -5.17
N ASP A 152 3.31 -5.10 -6.26
CA ASP A 152 3.70 -5.51 -7.61
C ASP A 152 4.14 -4.35 -8.48
N ALA A 153 4.60 -4.68 -9.68
CA ALA A 153 4.86 -3.72 -10.73
C ALA A 153 4.09 -4.11 -11.99
N ARG A 154 3.60 -3.10 -12.71
CA ARG A 154 2.92 -3.26 -14.02
C ARG A 154 1.68 -4.16 -14.00
N GLY A 155 1.02 -4.31 -12.84
CA GLY A 155 -0.27 -4.99 -12.71
C GLY A 155 -0.13 -6.51 -12.77
N TYR A 156 0.78 -7.09 -12.00
CA TYR A 156 0.95 -8.54 -11.88
C TYR A 156 -0.39 -9.23 -11.55
N SER A 157 -1.10 -8.75 -10.52
CA SER A 157 -2.41 -9.28 -10.11
C SER A 157 -3.52 -8.95 -11.12
N LEU A 158 -3.49 -7.74 -11.70
CA LEU A 158 -4.45 -7.28 -12.71
C LEU A 158 -4.38 -8.10 -14.00
N LYS A 159 -3.20 -8.60 -14.35
CA LYS A 159 -2.96 -9.48 -15.50
C LYS A 159 -3.05 -10.98 -15.14
N GLN A 160 -3.55 -11.30 -13.94
CA GLN A 160 -3.78 -12.68 -13.48
C GLN A 160 -2.51 -13.56 -13.56
N LYS A 161 -1.36 -13.02 -13.13
CA LYS A 161 -0.08 -13.74 -13.12
C LYS A 161 0.14 -14.56 -11.85
N GLN A 162 -0.57 -14.23 -10.78
CA GLN A 162 -0.64 -14.97 -9.52
C GLN A 162 -1.21 -16.38 -9.71
N VAL A 163 -0.79 -17.31 -8.85
CA VAL A 163 -1.22 -18.72 -8.89
C VAL A 163 -2.64 -18.90 -8.34
N PHE A 164 -2.99 -18.13 -7.30
CA PHE A 164 -4.25 -18.26 -6.58
C PHE A 164 -5.05 -16.94 -6.68
N PRO A 165 -6.10 -16.89 -7.50
CA PRO A 165 -6.91 -15.67 -7.65
C PRO A 165 -7.68 -15.26 -6.38
N ASP A 166 -7.89 -16.19 -5.46
CA ASP A 166 -8.66 -16.03 -4.22
C ASP A 166 -7.78 -15.74 -2.98
N ARG A 167 -6.47 -15.65 -3.15
CA ARG A 167 -5.49 -15.45 -2.06
C ARG A 167 -4.63 -14.21 -2.29
N VAL A 168 -3.94 -13.80 -1.22
CA VAL A 168 -2.85 -12.83 -1.34
C VAL A 168 -1.75 -13.37 -2.26
N TYR A 169 -1.01 -12.47 -2.90
CA TYR A 169 0.01 -12.81 -3.89
C TYR A 169 1.39 -12.29 -3.48
N ALA A 170 2.45 -12.91 -3.98
CA ALA A 170 3.82 -12.53 -3.66
C ALA A 170 4.28 -11.32 -4.47
N GLY A 171 3.99 -11.31 -5.78
CA GLY A 171 4.36 -10.21 -6.68
C GLY A 171 5.85 -9.84 -6.56
N TRP A 172 6.13 -8.55 -6.40
CA TRP A 172 7.47 -8.05 -6.11
C TRP A 172 7.86 -8.29 -4.65
N MET A 173 7.00 -7.87 -3.72
CA MET A 173 7.20 -8.03 -2.29
C MET A 173 5.88 -8.34 -1.60
N LEU A 174 5.92 -9.20 -0.57
CA LEU A 174 4.78 -9.55 0.25
C LEU A 174 5.17 -9.48 1.72
N TYR A 175 4.45 -8.70 2.51
CA TYR A 175 4.53 -8.74 3.96
C TYR A 175 3.37 -9.51 4.54
N LEU A 176 3.68 -10.46 5.44
CA LEU A 176 2.71 -11.17 6.25
C LEU A 176 3.01 -10.92 7.74
N PRO A 177 1.98 -10.75 8.60
CA PRO A 177 2.15 -10.51 10.04
C PRO A 177 2.44 -11.81 10.82
N ILE A 178 3.35 -12.62 10.30
CA ILE A 178 3.86 -13.88 10.88
C ILE A 178 5.37 -13.97 10.66
N GLU A 179 6.09 -14.52 11.63
CA GLU A 179 7.54 -14.76 11.52
C GLU A 179 7.78 -16.05 10.72
N ILE A 180 8.44 -15.92 9.57
CA ILE A 180 8.76 -17.02 8.66
C ILE A 180 10.27 -17.27 8.71
N ASP A 181 10.66 -18.51 9.00
CA ASP A 181 12.04 -18.95 8.87
C ASP A 181 12.44 -18.93 7.37
N PRO A 182 13.50 -18.19 6.97
CA PRO A 182 13.93 -18.12 5.57
C PRO A 182 14.23 -19.48 4.94
N THR A 183 14.59 -20.49 5.74
CA THR A 183 14.85 -21.86 5.25
C THR A 183 13.59 -22.57 4.73
N LEU A 184 12.40 -22.13 5.14
CA LEU A 184 11.12 -22.68 4.68
C LEU A 184 10.72 -22.17 3.30
N VAL A 185 11.21 -20.99 2.89
CA VAL A 185 10.89 -20.34 1.61
C VAL A 185 12.19 -20.02 0.87
N PRO A 186 13.01 -21.03 0.50
CA PRO A 186 14.35 -20.83 -0.05
C PRO A 186 14.35 -20.21 -1.45
N MET A 187 13.19 -20.18 -2.12
CA MET A 187 13.00 -19.51 -3.40
C MET A 187 12.84 -17.99 -3.27
N ALA A 188 12.61 -17.44 -2.07
CA ALA A 188 12.64 -15.99 -1.87
C ALA A 188 14.06 -15.46 -2.08
N GLU A 189 14.20 -14.25 -2.63
CA GLU A 189 15.51 -13.59 -2.71
C GLU A 189 16.03 -13.23 -1.31
N GLU A 190 15.12 -12.77 -0.45
CA GLU A 190 15.41 -12.36 0.91
C GLU A 190 14.12 -12.37 1.74
N ILE A 191 14.22 -12.69 3.02
CA ILE A 191 13.13 -12.55 3.99
C ILE A 191 13.65 -11.69 5.14
N ILE A 192 12.96 -10.58 5.39
CA ILE A 192 13.33 -9.60 6.41
C ILE A 192 12.28 -9.63 7.52
N SER A 193 12.72 -9.77 8.77
CA SER A 193 11.84 -9.64 9.94
C SER A 193 11.54 -8.16 10.19
N ILE A 194 10.25 -7.80 10.22
CA ILE A 194 9.80 -6.43 10.48
C ILE A 194 8.66 -6.48 11.50
N SER A 195 8.79 -5.69 12.58
CA SER A 195 7.76 -5.59 13.60
C SER A 195 6.66 -4.59 13.23
N ASP A 196 5.41 -4.94 13.53
CA ASP A 196 4.26 -4.06 13.37
C ASP A 196 4.17 -3.00 14.49
N LYS A 197 3.11 -2.17 14.47
CA LYS A 197 2.86 -1.13 15.48
C LYS A 197 2.77 -1.64 16.94
N ASN A 198 2.55 -2.94 17.15
CA ASN A 198 2.48 -3.60 18.45
C ASN A 198 3.75 -4.43 18.76
N ASP A 199 4.86 -4.16 18.08
CA ASP A 199 6.12 -4.90 18.19
C ASP A 199 6.00 -6.39 17.83
N LYS A 200 4.91 -6.80 17.16
CA LYS A 200 4.76 -8.18 16.70
C LYS A 200 5.55 -8.38 15.42
N LYS A 201 6.42 -9.37 15.43
CA LYS A 201 7.23 -9.71 14.25
C LYS A 201 6.37 -10.30 13.13
N GLY A 202 6.59 -9.78 11.94
CA GLY A 202 6.18 -10.38 10.67
C GLY A 202 7.36 -10.49 9.70
N SER A 203 7.08 -10.96 8.50
CA SER A 203 8.09 -11.24 7.48
C SER A 203 7.77 -10.51 6.18
N LEU A 204 8.71 -9.69 5.72
CA LEU A 204 8.73 -9.14 4.36
C LEU A 204 9.50 -10.10 3.46
N ILE A 205 8.78 -10.76 2.56
CA ILE A 205 9.28 -11.69 1.57
C ILE A 205 9.56 -10.92 0.29
N ILE A 206 10.79 -10.97 -0.19
CA ILE A 206 11.24 -10.26 -1.39
C ILE A 206 11.45 -11.26 -2.52
N THR A 207 10.72 -11.11 -3.62
CA THR A 207 10.87 -11.98 -4.79
C THR A 207 12.19 -11.70 -5.54
N THR A 208 12.55 -10.43 -5.70
CA THR A 208 13.78 -10.01 -6.39
C THR A 208 14.26 -8.64 -5.93
N LYS A 209 15.58 -8.45 -5.92
CA LYS A 209 16.26 -7.17 -5.65
C LYS A 209 16.25 -6.22 -6.85
N ASP A 210 16.11 -6.79 -8.05
CA ASP A 210 15.89 -6.03 -9.27
C ASP A 210 14.47 -5.45 -9.31
N ILE A 211 14.22 -4.55 -10.27
CA ILE A 211 12.85 -4.08 -10.54
C ILE A 211 12.04 -5.26 -11.09
N PHE A 212 10.97 -5.63 -10.37
CA PHE A 212 10.08 -6.70 -10.80
C PHE A 212 9.46 -6.38 -12.16
N ASP A 213 9.34 -7.39 -13.01
CA ASP A 213 8.87 -7.22 -14.38
C ASP A 213 8.03 -8.43 -14.78
N ILE A 214 6.78 -8.17 -15.10
CA ILE A 214 5.79 -9.15 -15.54
C ILE A 214 6.09 -9.71 -16.94
N GLU A 215 6.99 -9.11 -17.70
CA GLU A 215 7.47 -9.67 -18.96
C GLU A 215 8.70 -10.58 -18.76
N ASN A 216 9.29 -10.59 -17.55
CA ASN A 216 10.37 -11.49 -17.19
C ASN A 216 9.81 -12.75 -16.54
N GLN A 217 9.82 -13.85 -17.29
CA GLN A 217 9.30 -15.14 -16.82
C GLN A 217 10.01 -15.66 -15.56
N LYS A 218 11.29 -15.31 -15.34
CA LYS A 218 11.98 -15.71 -14.10
C LYS A 218 11.40 -15.01 -12.87
N HIS A 219 11.02 -13.73 -13.01
CA HIS A 219 10.38 -12.99 -11.92
C HIS A 219 9.01 -13.57 -11.58
N ILE A 220 8.19 -13.88 -12.60
CA ILE A 220 6.89 -14.53 -12.42
C ILE A 220 7.05 -15.90 -11.77
N ASN A 221 7.89 -16.77 -12.32
CA ASN A 221 8.08 -18.13 -11.78
C ASN A 221 8.48 -18.08 -10.31
N LYS A 222 9.41 -17.18 -9.95
CA LYS A 222 9.85 -17.03 -8.57
C LYS A 222 8.73 -16.54 -7.63
N ALA A 223 7.93 -15.56 -8.05
CA ALA A 223 6.74 -15.13 -7.29
C ALA A 223 5.74 -16.29 -7.11
N ASN A 224 5.48 -17.05 -8.18
CA ASN A 224 4.56 -18.18 -8.17
C ASN A 224 5.05 -19.31 -7.27
N ASP A 225 6.36 -19.61 -7.29
CA ASP A 225 6.97 -20.61 -6.42
C ASP A 225 6.86 -20.22 -4.94
N ILE A 226 7.02 -18.92 -4.62
CA ILE A 226 6.78 -18.38 -3.27
C ILE A 226 5.31 -18.59 -2.89
N GLU A 227 4.36 -18.22 -3.75
CA GLU A 227 2.92 -18.37 -3.47
C GLU A 227 2.53 -19.84 -3.21
N ILE A 228 3.00 -20.76 -4.05
CA ILE A 228 2.76 -22.21 -3.88
C ILE A 228 3.34 -22.69 -2.55
N CYS A 229 4.57 -22.29 -2.22
CA CYS A 229 5.24 -22.67 -0.98
C CYS A 229 4.48 -22.16 0.25
N LEU A 230 4.10 -20.88 0.29
CA LEU A 230 3.34 -20.29 1.39
C LEU A 230 1.96 -20.94 1.55
N ARG A 231 1.30 -21.30 0.45
CA ARG A 231 0.03 -22.06 0.50
C ARG A 231 0.24 -23.45 1.09
N ASP A 232 1.28 -24.17 0.66
CA ASP A 232 1.56 -25.53 1.15
C ASP A 232 1.92 -25.54 2.64
N LEU A 233 2.55 -24.47 3.11
CA LEU A 233 2.77 -24.18 4.53
C LEU A 233 1.51 -23.68 5.28
N GLN A 234 0.38 -23.51 4.58
CA GLN A 234 -0.90 -23.01 5.11
C GLN A 234 -0.85 -21.60 5.70
N ILE A 235 0.06 -20.77 5.20
CA ILE A 235 0.31 -19.41 5.68
C ILE A 235 0.06 -18.32 4.62
N LEU A 236 -0.61 -18.67 3.51
CA LEU A 236 -1.03 -17.71 2.48
C LEU A 236 -2.53 -17.38 2.65
N PRO A 237 -2.91 -16.24 3.25
CA PRO A 237 -4.32 -15.90 3.51
C PRO A 237 -5.20 -15.84 2.25
N LEU A 238 -6.49 -16.15 2.44
CA LEU A 238 -7.55 -15.85 1.46
C LEU A 238 -7.86 -14.35 1.46
N MET A 239 -8.21 -13.78 0.31
CA MET A 239 -8.65 -12.38 0.20
C MET A 239 -9.90 -12.10 1.05
N THR A 240 -10.73 -13.12 1.30
CA THR A 240 -11.94 -13.01 2.14
C THR A 240 -11.66 -13.02 3.64
N GLU A 241 -10.44 -13.37 4.05
CA GLU A 241 -9.99 -13.33 5.45
C GLU A 241 -9.41 -11.97 5.83
N LEU A 242 -9.11 -11.13 4.82
CA LEU A 242 -8.53 -9.79 4.96
C LEU A 242 -9.53 -8.73 5.38
#